data_AF-A0A967P609-F1
#
_entry.id   AF-A0A967P609-F1
#
_cell.length_a   1.000
_cell.length_b   1.000
_cell.length_c   1.000
_cell.angle_alpha   90.00
_cell.angle_beta   90.00
_cell.angle_gamma   90.00
#
_symmetry.space_group_name_H-M   'P 1'
#
loop_
_entity.id
_entity.type
_entity.pdbx_description
1 polymer ?
#
loop_
_entity_poly.entity_id
_entity_poly.type
_entity_poly.pdbx_seq_one_letter_code
_entity_poly.pdbx_strand_id
1 'polypeptide(L)'
;GGAFWFADKDREVPDLQFHFLAGAGAEAGVPSVPPGSSGITLNSYTLRPKARGTVRLRSADPKAAPVVDPNFLGHPDDLKTSVEGVKISREIFSQHSLQKHIRRIRFPDAEVKTQAEFEDYARQYGRTSYHPTCTCKMGTDEMAVVDPQLRVRGIDGLRICDSSVMPSLIGSNTNAPTIMIGEKAADMIRGNR
;
A
#
# COMPACT_ATOMS: atom_id res chain seq x y z
N GLY A 1 -14.70 -8.77 0.43
CA GLY A 1 -14.73 -8.45 1.88
C GLY A 1 -13.34 -8.00 2.31
N GLY A 2 -13.17 -7.47 3.52
CA GLY A 2 -11.84 -7.08 4.00
C GLY A 2 -11.74 -7.08 5.52
N ALA A 3 -10.52 -7.04 6.03
CA ALA A 3 -10.22 -7.04 7.46
C ALA A 3 -8.97 -6.22 7.74
N PHE A 4 -8.90 -5.62 8.93
CA PHE A 4 -7.67 -5.08 9.49
C PHE A 4 -7.14 -6.07 10.52
N TRP A 5 -5.83 -6.32 10.53
CA TRP A 5 -5.23 -7.29 11.43
C TRP A 5 -3.81 -6.89 11.87
N PHE A 6 -3.29 -7.64 12.83
CA PHE A 6 -1.96 -7.46 13.39
C PHE A 6 -1.02 -8.55 12.85
N ALA A 7 0.02 -8.15 12.12
CA ALA A 7 1.21 -8.97 11.92
C ALA A 7 2.01 -9.04 13.23
N ASP A 8 2.13 -7.90 13.90
CA ASP A 8 2.78 -7.76 15.21
C ASP A 8 1.73 -7.40 16.27
N LYS A 9 1.49 -8.33 17.19
CA LYS A 9 0.45 -8.21 18.23
C LYS A 9 0.77 -7.17 19.30
N ASP A 10 2.02 -6.70 19.35
CA ASP A 10 2.44 -5.67 20.30
C ASP A 10 2.17 -4.25 19.77
N ARG A 11 1.66 -4.11 18.53
CA ARG A 11 1.28 -2.82 17.95
C ARG A 11 -0.04 -2.32 18.55
N GLU A 12 -0.13 -1.00 18.73
CA GLU A 12 -1.36 -0.35 19.21
C GLU A 12 -2.50 -0.38 18.19
N VAL A 13 -2.19 -0.42 16.89
CA VAL A 13 -3.18 -0.42 15.80
C VAL A 13 -2.82 -1.43 14.71
N PRO A 14 -3.82 -2.03 14.02
CA PRO A 14 -3.59 -3.06 12.99
C PRO A 14 -2.66 -2.58 11.88
N ASP A 15 -1.63 -3.35 11.55
CA ASP A 15 -0.60 -3.06 10.54
C ASP A 15 -0.73 -3.89 9.25
N LEU A 16 -1.79 -4.68 9.15
CA LEU A 16 -2.22 -5.36 7.93
C LEU A 16 -3.63 -4.96 7.53
N GLN A 17 -3.87 -4.87 6.22
CA GLN A 17 -5.20 -4.85 5.62
C GLN A 17 -5.34 -6.01 4.65
N PHE A 18 -6.41 -6.78 4.78
CA PHE A 18 -6.76 -7.88 3.90
C PHE A 18 -7.88 -7.50 2.95
N HIS A 19 -7.74 -7.85 1.67
CA HIS A 19 -8.81 -7.78 0.67
C HIS A 19 -9.09 -9.16 0.11
N PHE A 20 -10.31 -9.66 0.34
CA PHE A 20 -10.82 -10.89 -0.23
C PHE A 20 -11.58 -10.61 -1.53
N LEU A 21 -11.14 -11.23 -2.61
CA LEU A 21 -11.73 -11.14 -3.94
C LEU A 21 -12.27 -12.51 -4.38
N ALA A 22 -13.50 -12.53 -4.90
CA ALA A 22 -14.11 -13.70 -5.55
C ALA A 22 -13.64 -13.81 -7.01
N GLY A 23 -12.32 -13.89 -7.19
CA GLY A 23 -11.63 -14.06 -8.46
C GLY A 23 -10.14 -14.33 -8.18
N ALA A 24 -9.45 -14.95 -9.13
CA ALA A 24 -8.01 -15.14 -9.05
C ALA A 24 -7.36 -14.99 -10.42
N GLY A 25 -6.05 -14.69 -10.43
CA GLY A 25 -5.27 -14.58 -11.67
C GLY A 25 -5.57 -13.33 -12.51
N ALA A 26 -6.15 -12.29 -11.88
CA ALA A 26 -6.35 -10.98 -12.51
C ALA A 26 -5.18 -10.01 -12.25
N GLU A 27 -4.32 -10.32 -11.28
CA GLU A 27 -3.15 -9.50 -10.96
C GLU A 27 -1.99 -9.75 -11.93
N ALA A 28 -1.31 -8.67 -12.34
CA ALA A 28 -0.15 -8.75 -13.23
C ALA A 28 0.96 -9.64 -12.62
N GLY A 29 1.38 -10.65 -13.39
CA GLY A 29 2.41 -11.62 -13.00
C GLY A 29 1.89 -12.79 -12.14
N VAL A 30 0.57 -12.88 -11.91
CA VAL A 30 -0.07 -14.09 -11.36
C VAL A 30 -0.69 -14.86 -12.52
N PRO A 31 -0.39 -16.17 -12.70
CA PRO A 31 -1.03 -16.98 -13.72
C PRO A 31 -2.55 -16.93 -13.65
N SER A 32 -3.18 -16.79 -14.81
CA SER A 32 -4.63 -16.80 -14.95
C SER A 32 -5.20 -18.14 -14.47
N VAL A 33 -6.42 -18.09 -13.95
CA VAL A 33 -7.19 -19.30 -13.64
C VAL A 33 -7.57 -20.01 -14.95
N PRO A 34 -7.48 -21.35 -15.05
CA PRO A 34 -7.87 -22.07 -16.25
C PRO A 34 -9.31 -21.75 -16.68
N PRO A 35 -9.61 -21.71 -17.99
CA PRO A 35 -10.98 -21.52 -18.47
C PRO A 35 -11.96 -22.50 -17.80
N GLY A 36 -13.13 -21.99 -17.40
CA GLY A 36 -14.15 -22.78 -16.69
C GLY A 36 -13.84 -23.08 -15.22
N SER A 37 -12.75 -22.55 -14.66
CA SER A 37 -12.44 -22.64 -13.23
C SER A 37 -12.72 -21.32 -12.52
N SER A 38 -13.06 -21.41 -11.23
CA SER A 38 -13.19 -20.24 -10.34
C SER A 38 -12.04 -20.22 -9.34
N GLY A 39 -11.73 -19.03 -8.84
CA GLY A 39 -10.70 -18.84 -7.83
C GLY A 39 -11.07 -17.71 -6.88
N ILE A 40 -10.31 -17.63 -5.80
CA ILE A 40 -10.40 -16.57 -4.80
C ILE A 40 -8.98 -16.06 -4.54
N THR A 41 -8.84 -14.77 -4.29
CA THR A 41 -7.58 -14.15 -3.88
C THR A 41 -7.78 -13.46 -2.54
N LEU A 42 -6.80 -13.63 -1.65
CA LEU A 42 -6.69 -12.88 -0.41
C LEU A 42 -5.39 -12.08 -0.45
N ASN A 43 -5.52 -10.79 -0.73
CA ASN A 43 -4.38 -9.87 -0.74
C ASN A 43 -4.14 -9.35 0.68
N SER A 44 -2.89 -9.39 1.13
CA SER A 44 -2.45 -8.79 2.40
C SER A 44 -1.56 -7.57 2.11
N TYR A 45 -1.91 -6.42 2.67
CA TYR A 45 -1.19 -5.18 2.48
C TYR A 45 -0.57 -4.72 3.79
N THR A 46 0.74 -4.43 3.76
CA THR A 46 1.44 -3.75 4.85
C THR A 46 0.96 -2.30 4.94
N LEU A 47 0.41 -1.94 6.08
CA LEU A 47 0.01 -0.58 6.39
C LEU A 47 1.17 0.18 7.01
N ARG A 48 1.27 1.48 6.70
CA ARG A 48 2.29 2.39 7.23
C ARG A 48 3.72 1.84 7.06
N PRO A 49 4.12 1.46 5.83
CA PRO A 49 5.48 0.98 5.56
C PRO A 49 6.51 2.02 5.99
N LYS A 50 7.68 1.56 6.40
CA LYS A 50 8.80 2.39 6.83
C LYS A 50 9.72 2.80 5.68
N ALA A 51 9.80 2.01 4.61
CA ALA A 51 10.56 2.37 3.43
C ALA A 51 10.06 3.70 2.83
N ARG A 52 11.00 4.48 2.28
CA ARG A 52 10.74 5.76 1.63
C ARG A 52 11.41 5.74 0.27
N GLY A 53 10.64 6.11 -0.74
CA GLY A 53 11.07 6.24 -2.12
C GLY A 53 11.23 7.69 -2.57
N THR A 54 11.45 7.87 -3.86
CA THR A 54 11.60 9.19 -4.48
C THR A 54 10.86 9.28 -5.82
N VAL A 55 10.47 10.50 -6.17
CA VAL A 55 10.06 10.89 -7.52
C VAL A 55 11.01 11.99 -7.96
N ARG A 56 11.69 11.80 -9.10
CA ARG A 56 12.71 12.73 -9.60
C ARG A 56 12.44 13.07 -11.06
N LEU A 57 12.77 14.31 -11.43
CA LEU A 57 12.79 14.70 -12.83
C LEU A 57 13.85 13.88 -13.57
N ARG A 58 13.46 13.32 -14.72
CA ARG A 58 14.40 12.66 -15.63
C ARG A 58 15.21 13.66 -16.43
N SER A 59 14.59 14.78 -16.79
CA SER A 59 15.15 15.84 -17.61
C SER A 59 14.37 17.14 -17.40
N ALA A 60 14.73 18.20 -18.12
CA ALA A 60 13.98 19.46 -18.14
C ALA A 60 12.71 19.41 -19.03
N ASP A 61 12.51 18.37 -19.85
CA ASP A 61 11.29 18.21 -20.64
C ASP A 61 10.10 17.82 -19.75
N PRO A 62 9.05 18.65 -19.62
CA PRO A 62 7.89 18.36 -18.78
C PRO A 62 7.05 17.16 -19.30
N LYS A 63 7.26 16.72 -20.54
CA LYS A 63 6.59 15.53 -21.11
C LYS A 63 7.33 14.23 -20.82
N ALA A 64 8.59 14.30 -20.37
CA ALA A 64 9.36 13.12 -20.05
C ALA A 64 8.80 12.45 -18.79
N ALA A 65 8.55 11.13 -18.85
CA ALA A 65 8.12 10.37 -17.68
C ALA A 65 9.15 10.51 -16.53
N PRO A 66 8.69 10.82 -15.30
CA PRO A 66 9.59 10.97 -14.17
C PRO A 66 10.30 9.64 -13.83
N VAL A 67 11.36 9.73 -13.05
CA VAL A 67 11.96 8.56 -12.41
C VAL A 67 11.22 8.35 -11.09
N VAL A 68 10.53 7.22 -10.98
CA VAL A 68 9.80 6.82 -9.77
C VAL A 68 10.49 5.61 -9.19
N ASP A 69 11.01 5.74 -7.97
CA ASP A 69 11.60 4.65 -7.22
C ASP A 69 10.93 4.57 -5.85
N PRO A 70 9.95 3.67 -5.65
CA PRO A 70 9.26 3.51 -4.38
C PRO A 70 10.14 2.95 -3.26
N ASN A 71 11.32 2.38 -3.58
CA ASN A 71 12.17 1.67 -2.63
C ASN A 71 11.42 0.57 -1.87
N PHE A 72 10.60 -0.23 -2.58
CA PHE A 72 9.81 -1.30 -1.97
C PHE A 72 10.71 -2.26 -1.17
N LEU A 73 10.27 -2.61 0.05
CA LEU A 73 11.01 -3.49 0.95
C LEU A 73 12.41 -2.96 1.35
N GLY A 74 12.68 -1.67 1.14
CA GLY A 74 13.94 -1.03 1.54
C GLY A 74 14.15 -0.90 3.05
N HIS A 75 13.13 -1.18 3.86
CA HIS A 75 13.24 -1.31 5.32
C HIS A 75 12.87 -2.74 5.74
N PRO A 76 13.68 -3.40 6.61
CA PRO A 76 13.47 -4.81 6.97
C PRO A 76 12.10 -5.09 7.60
N ASP A 77 11.57 -4.18 8.42
CA ASP A 77 10.22 -4.32 8.98
C ASP A 77 9.12 -4.49 7.93
N ASP A 78 9.24 -3.85 6.76
CA ASP A 78 8.21 -3.94 5.73
C ASP A 78 8.14 -5.35 5.15
N LEU A 79 9.30 -5.98 4.95
CA LEU A 79 9.39 -7.38 4.55
C LEU A 79 8.86 -8.31 5.65
N LYS A 80 9.22 -8.07 6.90
CA LYS A 80 8.72 -8.85 8.05
C LYS A 80 7.19 -8.84 8.09
N THR A 81 6.57 -7.65 8.05
CA THR A 81 5.11 -7.52 8.07
C THR A 81 4.47 -8.15 6.81
N SER A 82 5.08 -8.00 5.64
CA SER A 82 4.60 -8.62 4.40
C SER A 82 4.57 -10.15 4.51
N VAL A 83 5.64 -10.76 5.02
CA VAL A 83 5.76 -12.21 5.21
C VAL A 83 4.71 -12.72 6.20
N GLU A 84 4.52 -12.05 7.33
CA GLU A 84 3.49 -12.43 8.29
C GLU A 84 2.08 -12.34 7.69
N GLY A 85 1.81 -11.31 6.86
CA GLY A 85 0.56 -11.23 6.09
C GLY A 85 0.31 -12.44 5.19
N VAL A 86 1.36 -12.93 4.51
CA VAL A 86 1.28 -14.12 3.66
C VAL A 86 1.03 -15.39 4.48
N LYS A 87 1.71 -15.55 5.63
CA LYS A 87 1.50 -16.70 6.53
C LYS A 87 0.08 -16.74 7.08
N ILE A 88 -0.43 -15.59 7.54
CA ILE A 88 -1.80 -15.45 8.03
C ILE A 88 -2.81 -15.73 6.91
N SER A 89 -2.57 -15.27 5.68
CA SER A 89 -3.41 -15.61 4.52
C SER A 89 -3.51 -17.13 4.30
N ARG A 90 -2.40 -17.86 4.42
CA ARG A 90 -2.40 -19.33 4.32
C ARG A 90 -3.17 -19.98 5.46
N GLU A 91 -2.98 -19.50 6.68
CA GLU A 91 -3.71 -20.00 7.85
C GLU A 91 -5.21 -19.81 7.68
N ILE A 92 -5.66 -18.63 7.23
CA ILE A 92 -7.07 -18.35 6.93
C ILE A 92 -7.60 -19.35 5.90
N PHE A 93 -6.89 -19.56 4.79
CA PHE A 93 -7.31 -20.53 3.78
C PHE A 93 -7.30 -21.97 4.27
N SER A 94 -6.50 -22.33 5.27
CA SER A 94 -6.51 -23.66 5.89
C SER A 94 -7.67 -23.91 6.87
N GLN A 95 -8.45 -22.89 7.23
CA GLN A 95 -9.57 -23.06 8.16
C GLN A 95 -10.66 -23.95 7.57
N HIS A 96 -11.30 -24.78 8.40
CA HIS A 96 -12.32 -25.75 7.99
C HIS A 96 -13.47 -25.12 7.20
N SER A 97 -13.88 -23.90 7.58
CA SER A 97 -14.95 -23.15 6.91
C SER A 97 -14.63 -22.81 5.45
N LEU A 98 -13.36 -22.63 5.10
CA LEU A 98 -12.90 -22.29 3.75
C LEU A 98 -12.34 -23.50 2.99
N GLN A 99 -11.68 -24.44 3.65
CA GLN A 99 -11.06 -25.61 3.02
C GLN A 99 -12.04 -26.41 2.14
N LYS A 100 -13.30 -26.53 2.55
CA LYS A 100 -14.35 -27.20 1.76
C LYS A 100 -14.63 -26.55 0.39
N HIS A 101 -14.20 -25.30 0.20
CA HIS A 101 -14.34 -24.55 -1.05
C HIS A 101 -13.03 -24.44 -1.84
N ILE A 102 -11.90 -24.87 -1.26
CA ILE A 102 -10.56 -24.69 -1.83
C ILE A 102 -10.05 -26.04 -2.32
N ARG A 103 -10.01 -26.24 -3.64
CA ARG A 103 -9.43 -27.45 -4.23
C ARG A 103 -7.91 -27.49 -4.09
N ARG A 104 -7.24 -26.34 -4.26
CA ARG A 104 -5.78 -26.20 -4.21
C ARG A 104 -5.40 -24.73 -4.03
N ILE A 105 -4.42 -24.47 -3.16
CA ILE A 105 -3.73 -23.17 -3.09
C ILE A 105 -2.62 -23.15 -4.15
N ARG A 106 -2.59 -22.08 -4.95
CA ARG A 106 -1.59 -21.90 -6.03
C ARG A 106 -0.44 -20.96 -5.62
N PHE A 107 -0.73 -19.93 -4.83
CA PHE A 107 0.24 -18.88 -4.49
C PHE A 107 0.05 -18.39 -3.04
N PRO A 108 1.11 -18.39 -2.22
CA PRO A 108 2.23 -19.33 -2.33
C PRO A 108 1.72 -20.78 -2.29
N ASP A 109 2.36 -21.69 -3.00
CA ASP A 109 1.97 -23.11 -2.96
C ASP A 109 2.44 -23.80 -1.66
N ALA A 110 2.21 -25.10 -1.59
CA ALA A 110 2.55 -25.89 -0.40
C ALA A 110 4.06 -26.07 -0.19
N GLU A 111 4.91 -25.78 -1.19
CA GLU A 111 6.37 -25.99 -1.10
C GLU A 111 7.09 -24.87 -0.38
N VAL A 112 6.52 -23.65 -0.36
CA VAL A 112 7.02 -22.55 0.49
C VAL A 112 6.82 -22.93 1.96
N LYS A 113 7.87 -23.24 2.71
CA LYS A 113 7.78 -23.75 4.10
C LYS A 113 8.67 -23.00 5.07
N THR A 114 9.80 -22.50 4.61
CA THR A 114 10.81 -21.83 5.42
C THR A 114 10.64 -20.32 5.39
N GLN A 115 11.19 -19.63 6.40
CA GLN A 115 11.20 -18.18 6.47
C GLN A 115 11.80 -17.54 5.20
N ALA A 116 12.91 -18.09 4.71
CA ALA A 116 13.59 -17.61 3.50
C ALA A 116 12.69 -17.74 2.25
N GLU A 117 12.01 -18.86 2.07
CA GLU A 117 11.10 -19.05 0.94
C GLU A 117 9.89 -18.10 0.99
N PHE A 118 9.38 -17.79 2.18
CA PHE A 118 8.33 -16.78 2.34
C PHE A 118 8.82 -15.37 2.00
N GLU A 119 10.04 -15.02 2.39
CA GLU A 119 10.64 -13.73 2.04
C GLU A 119 10.86 -13.62 0.52
N ASP A 120 11.35 -14.68 -0.12
CA ASP A 120 11.54 -14.73 -1.57
C ASP A 120 10.20 -14.63 -2.31
N TYR A 121 9.16 -15.32 -1.82
CA TYR A 121 7.81 -15.15 -2.32
C TYR A 121 7.34 -13.68 -2.21
N ALA A 122 7.51 -13.05 -1.04
CA ALA A 122 7.10 -11.66 -0.83
C ALA A 122 7.85 -10.70 -1.78
N ARG A 123 9.15 -10.91 -2.02
CA ARG A 123 9.94 -10.11 -2.98
C ARG A 123 9.50 -10.32 -4.43
N GLN A 124 9.21 -11.56 -4.83
CA GLN A 124 8.87 -11.89 -6.22
C GLN A 124 7.43 -11.51 -6.59
N TYR A 125 6.49 -11.74 -5.67
CA TYR A 125 5.06 -11.60 -5.93
C TYR A 125 4.43 -10.36 -5.28
N GLY A 126 5.16 -9.63 -4.42
CA GLY A 126 4.70 -8.37 -3.87
C GLY A 126 4.31 -7.37 -4.96
N ARG A 127 3.19 -6.67 -4.77
CA ARG A 127 2.67 -5.66 -5.70
C ARG A 127 2.26 -4.40 -4.95
N THR A 128 2.11 -3.32 -5.70
CA THR A 128 1.59 -2.05 -5.17
C THR A 128 0.08 -2.14 -4.96
N SER A 129 -0.42 -1.51 -3.89
CA SER A 129 -1.84 -1.23 -3.68
C SER A 129 -2.33 -0.02 -4.48
N TYR A 130 -1.48 0.57 -5.32
CA TYR A 130 -1.76 1.78 -6.10
C TYR A 130 -2.08 3.00 -5.23
N HIS A 131 -1.41 3.11 -4.08
CA HIS A 131 -1.54 4.23 -3.14
C HIS A 131 -0.26 5.08 -3.01
N PRO A 132 0.33 5.63 -4.09
CA PRO A 132 1.46 6.55 -3.96
C PRO A 132 1.02 7.88 -3.32
N THR A 133 1.74 8.31 -2.28
CA THR A 133 1.44 9.53 -1.51
C THR A 133 2.73 10.15 -0.94
N CYS A 134 2.62 11.22 -0.15
CA CYS A 134 3.68 11.83 0.67
C CYS A 134 4.85 12.52 -0.06
N THR A 135 4.85 12.63 -1.39
CA THR A 135 5.96 13.20 -2.16
C THR A 135 6.16 14.71 -1.96
N CYS A 136 5.12 15.42 -1.50
CA CYS A 136 5.14 16.85 -1.20
C CYS A 136 4.66 17.11 0.23
N LYS A 137 5.18 16.35 1.19
CA LYS A 137 4.63 16.24 2.54
C LYS A 137 4.39 17.60 3.22
N MET A 138 3.27 17.73 3.92
CA MET A 138 3.03 18.84 4.84
C MET A 138 3.87 18.68 6.11
N GLY A 139 4.19 19.79 6.77
CA GLY A 139 4.81 19.78 8.09
C GLY A 139 5.50 21.09 8.44
N THR A 140 6.20 21.07 9.56
CA THR A 140 6.99 22.20 10.08
C THR A 140 8.49 21.90 10.12
N ASP A 141 8.90 20.66 9.83
CA ASP A 141 10.29 20.25 9.72
C ASP A 141 10.94 20.66 8.38
N GLU A 142 12.25 20.46 8.27
CA GLU A 142 13.05 20.82 7.08
C GLU A 142 12.67 20.04 5.81
N MET A 143 12.07 18.86 5.95
CA MET A 143 11.67 18.02 4.82
C MET A 143 10.28 18.36 4.29
N ALA A 144 9.54 19.27 4.92
CA ALA A 144 8.19 19.64 4.49
C ALA A 144 8.22 20.54 3.24
N VAL A 145 7.38 20.20 2.26
CA VAL A 145 7.20 20.97 1.02
C VAL A 145 6.08 22.01 1.18
N VAL A 146 5.01 21.64 1.89
CA VAL A 146 3.93 22.56 2.24
C VAL A 146 3.82 22.74 3.75
N ASP A 147 3.28 23.88 4.17
CA ASP A 147 2.98 24.12 5.58
C ASP A 147 1.66 23.44 6.02
N PRO A 148 1.26 23.52 7.30
CA PRO A 148 -0.02 22.95 7.78
C PRO A 148 -1.28 23.55 7.15
N GLN A 149 -1.16 24.65 6.39
CA GLN A 149 -2.25 25.26 5.60
C GLN A 149 -2.13 24.95 4.11
N LEU A 150 -1.33 23.93 3.77
CA LEU A 150 -1.10 23.40 2.43
C LEU A 150 -0.42 24.40 1.48
N ARG A 151 0.17 25.47 2.00
CA ARG A 151 0.89 26.48 1.21
C ARG A 151 2.29 25.99 0.90
N VAL A 152 2.70 26.10 -0.36
CA VAL A 152 4.05 25.74 -0.79
C VAL A 152 5.06 26.69 -0.13
N ARG A 153 6.06 26.12 0.53
CA ARG A 153 7.07 26.92 1.23
C ARG A 153 7.96 27.63 0.21
N GLY A 154 8.11 28.95 0.37
CA GLY A 154 8.93 29.78 -0.51
C GLY A 154 8.24 30.25 -1.80
N ILE A 155 6.95 29.93 -2.00
CA ILE A 155 6.17 30.39 -3.16
C ILE A 155 4.82 30.93 -2.67
N ASP A 156 4.60 32.23 -2.85
CA ASP A 156 3.35 32.87 -2.50
C ASP A 156 2.22 32.48 -3.47
N GLY A 157 1.00 32.36 -2.94
CA GLY A 157 -0.20 32.08 -3.75
C GLY A 157 -0.33 30.66 -4.30
N LEU A 158 0.57 29.73 -3.94
CA LEU A 158 0.54 28.33 -4.40
C LEU A 158 0.23 27.35 -3.26
N ARG A 159 -0.63 26.37 -3.53
CA ARG A 159 -0.96 25.25 -2.63
C ARG A 159 -0.93 23.90 -3.35
N ILE A 160 -0.76 22.83 -2.59
CA ILE A 160 -0.92 21.44 -3.05
C ILE A 160 -2.02 20.80 -2.22
N CYS A 161 -3.04 20.23 -2.88
CA CYS A 161 -4.29 19.81 -2.23
C CYS A 161 -4.66 18.36 -2.55
N ASP A 162 -3.67 17.48 -2.64
CA ASP A 162 -3.85 16.05 -2.95
C ASP A 162 -3.09 15.15 -1.96
N SER A 163 -3.05 13.85 -2.21
CA SER A 163 -2.39 12.88 -1.32
C SER A 163 -0.88 13.05 -1.20
N SER A 164 -0.23 13.82 -2.06
CA SER A 164 1.20 14.09 -1.95
C SER A 164 1.55 14.85 -0.67
N VAL A 165 0.59 15.58 -0.08
CA VAL A 165 0.81 16.34 1.17
C VAL A 165 0.75 15.49 2.43
N MET A 166 0.30 14.23 2.34
CA MET A 166 0.25 13.36 3.52
C MET A 166 1.65 13.24 4.15
N PRO A 167 1.82 13.45 5.47
CA PRO A 167 3.12 13.32 6.13
C PRO A 167 3.62 11.87 6.19
N SER A 168 2.69 10.92 6.18
CA SER A 168 2.92 9.48 6.09
C SER A 168 1.70 8.80 5.46
N LEU A 169 1.89 7.58 4.95
CA LEU A 169 0.78 6.80 4.39
C LEU A 169 -0.24 6.46 5.50
N ILE A 170 -1.51 6.75 5.24
CA ILE A 170 -2.61 6.44 6.14
C ILE A 170 -2.84 4.91 6.16
N GLY A 171 -3.26 4.37 7.31
CA GLY A 171 -3.56 2.96 7.47
C GLY A 171 -4.86 2.49 6.81
N SER A 172 -5.07 2.78 5.52
CA SER A 172 -6.20 2.32 4.70
C SER A 172 -6.00 2.75 3.24
N ASN A 173 -7.02 2.57 2.40
CA ASN A 173 -7.10 3.12 1.05
C ASN A 173 -7.07 4.66 1.05
N THR A 174 -6.39 5.24 0.06
CA THR A 174 -6.06 6.67 0.07
C THR A 174 -7.09 7.57 -0.60
N ASN A 175 -8.10 7.03 -1.28
CA ASN A 175 -9.10 7.84 -1.99
C ASN A 175 -9.88 8.79 -1.05
N ALA A 176 -10.51 8.23 0.00
CA ALA A 176 -11.28 9.01 0.96
C ALA A 176 -10.46 10.13 1.64
N PRO A 177 -9.25 9.87 2.18
CA PRO A 177 -8.45 10.96 2.75
C PRO A 177 -7.96 11.96 1.71
N THR A 178 -7.79 11.57 0.43
CA THR A 178 -7.47 12.53 -0.64
C THR A 178 -8.62 13.50 -0.89
N ILE A 179 -9.86 12.99 -0.96
CA ILE A 179 -11.06 13.82 -1.07
C ILE A 179 -11.16 14.77 0.12
N MET A 180 -10.96 14.26 1.34
CA MET A 180 -10.97 15.06 2.56
C MET A 180 -9.94 16.19 2.53
N ILE A 181 -8.71 15.93 2.07
CA ILE A 181 -7.67 16.96 1.89
C ILE A 181 -8.15 18.05 0.93
N GLY A 182 -8.77 17.67 -0.19
CA GLY A 182 -9.35 18.61 -1.16
C GLY A 182 -10.44 19.49 -0.56
N GLU A 183 -11.40 18.88 0.16
CA GLU A 183 -12.49 19.60 0.85
C GLU A 183 -11.94 20.57 1.89
N LYS A 184 -10.99 20.12 2.73
CA LYS A 184 -10.39 20.98 3.75
C LYS A 184 -9.61 22.13 3.11
N ALA A 185 -8.91 21.88 2.01
CA ALA A 185 -8.21 22.93 1.28
C ALA A 185 -9.17 23.99 0.74
N ALA A 186 -10.34 23.59 0.22
CA ALA A 186 -11.36 24.52 -0.26
C ALA A 186 -11.86 25.45 0.86
N ASP A 187 -12.12 24.91 2.05
CA ASP A 187 -12.48 25.72 3.23
C ASP A 187 -11.37 26.71 3.62
N MET A 188 -10.11 26.24 3.69
CA MET A 188 -8.97 27.08 3.99
C MET A 188 -8.73 28.19 2.95
N ILE A 189 -9.12 27.98 1.69
CA ILE A 189 -9.04 29.01 0.63
C ILE A 189 -10.17 30.02 0.79
N ARG A 190 -11.37 29.58 1.17
CA ARG A 190 -12.53 30.44 1.44
C ARG A 190 -12.42 31.24 2.74
N GLY A 191 -11.45 30.93 3.59
CA GLY A 191 -11.33 31.52 4.93
C GLY A 191 -12.31 30.91 5.95
N ASN A 192 -12.90 29.76 5.63
CA ASN A 192 -13.72 28.99 6.57
C ASN A 192 -12.79 28.28 7.57
N ARG A 193 -13.18 28.19 8.85
CA ARG A 193 -12.42 27.47 9.88
C ARG A 193 -12.65 25.98 9.80
#